data_AF-A0A381EFM9-F1
#
_entry.id   AF-A0A381EFM9-F1
#
_cell.length_a   1.000
_cell.length_b   1.000
_cell.length_c   1.000
_cell.angle_alpha   90.00
_cell.angle_beta   90.00
_cell.angle_gamma   90.00
#
_symmetry.space_group_name_H-M   'P 1'
#
loop_
_entity.id
_entity.type
_entity.pdbx_description
1 polymer ?
#
loop_
_entity_poly.entity_id
_entity_poly.type
_entity_poly.pdbx_seq_one_letter_code
_entity_poly.pdbx_strand_id
1 'polypeptide(L)'
;MNRADAEKQLWAGFRRAVRERDYDPLLPYHEDLRPLADRLNAMLADIQNRMSCALRIAQDIQGDEPRVEAVRNAEKWQGGAVEIALTFADRARAALNIGVSSIYSLFYYGNDYDNALVTTKTSRYADMTAGDSIDTLAHQHLEWLRAENRALQQYLAERRAAQADLPLTNP
;
A
#
# COMPACT_ATOMS: atom_id res chain seq x y z
N MET A 1 1.24 11.32 -34.98
CA MET A 1 1.30 9.96 -34.39
C MET A 1 -0.12 9.48 -34.17
N ASN A 2 -0.44 8.19 -34.40
CA ASN A 2 -1.79 7.69 -34.10
C ASN A 2 -2.01 7.61 -32.57
N ARG A 3 -3.28 7.60 -32.14
CA ARG A 3 -3.65 7.60 -30.71
C ARG A 3 -3.03 6.42 -29.94
N ALA A 4 -3.03 5.22 -30.51
CA ALA A 4 -2.54 4.01 -29.82
C ALA A 4 -1.03 4.07 -29.55
N ASP A 5 -0.24 4.57 -30.49
CA ASP A 5 1.20 4.72 -30.31
C ASP A 5 1.53 5.89 -29.36
N ALA A 6 0.75 6.96 -29.41
CA ALA A 6 0.85 8.06 -28.44
C ALA A 6 0.57 7.58 -27.00
N GLU A 7 -0.42 6.71 -26.83
CA GLU A 7 -0.77 6.12 -25.53
C GLU A 7 0.35 5.21 -25.00
N LYS A 8 0.92 4.36 -25.86
CA LYS A 8 2.08 3.53 -25.51
C LYS A 8 3.28 4.37 -25.05
N GLN A 9 3.54 5.49 -25.73
CA GLN A 9 4.62 6.39 -25.35
C GLN A 9 4.37 7.07 -24.00
N LEU A 10 3.13 7.47 -23.70
CA LEU A 10 2.79 8.01 -22.38
C LEU A 10 3.04 6.99 -21.27
N TRP A 11 2.58 5.75 -21.43
CA TRP A 11 2.85 4.69 -20.46
C TRP A 11 4.34 4.37 -20.32
N ALA A 12 5.08 4.34 -21.43
CA ALA A 12 6.53 4.16 -21.39
C ALA A 12 7.23 5.32 -20.65
N GLY A 13 6.81 6.56 -20.90
CA GLY A 13 7.29 7.76 -20.21
C GLY A 13 7.03 7.69 -18.71
N PHE A 14 5.81 7.32 -18.30
CA PHE A 14 5.46 7.12 -16.90
C PHE A 14 6.35 6.05 -16.22
N ARG A 15 6.50 4.87 -16.83
CA ARG A 15 7.35 3.81 -16.28
C ARG A 15 8.82 4.24 -16.17
N ARG A 16 9.30 5.01 -17.15
CA ARG A 16 10.64 5.60 -17.13
C ARG A 16 10.78 6.58 -15.97
N ALA A 17 9.84 7.52 -15.83
CA ALA A 17 9.81 8.52 -14.77
C ALA A 17 9.86 7.86 -13.37
N VAL A 18 9.04 6.83 -13.14
CA VAL A 18 9.05 6.05 -11.90
C VAL A 18 10.40 5.37 -11.65
N ARG A 19 10.97 4.73 -12.68
CA ARG A 19 12.24 3.98 -12.57
C ARG A 19 13.44 4.90 -12.31
N GLU A 20 13.48 6.02 -13.02
CA GLU A 20 14.60 6.97 -13.01
C GLU A 20 14.43 8.05 -11.93
N ARG A 21 13.26 8.13 -11.29
CA ARG A 21 12.86 9.18 -10.34
C ARG A 21 12.89 10.57 -10.96
N ASP A 22 12.59 10.61 -12.25
CA ASP A 22 12.52 11.81 -13.08
C ASP A 22 11.05 12.15 -13.29
N TYR A 23 10.51 13.04 -12.47
CA TYR A 23 9.07 13.34 -12.39
C TYR A 23 8.65 14.50 -13.30
N ASP A 24 9.41 14.75 -14.37
CA ASP A 24 9.05 15.74 -15.37
C ASP A 24 7.66 15.47 -15.98
N PRO A 25 6.83 16.50 -16.20
CA PRO A 25 5.48 16.32 -16.73
C PRO A 25 5.47 15.61 -18.09
N LEU A 26 4.68 14.54 -18.17
CA LEU A 26 4.40 13.83 -19.40
C LEU A 26 3.52 14.68 -20.31
N LEU A 27 3.95 14.88 -21.55
CA LEU A 27 3.19 15.60 -22.56
C LEU A 27 2.43 14.62 -23.45
N PRO A 28 1.11 14.81 -23.66
CA PRO A 28 0.37 14.01 -24.60
C PRO A 28 0.70 14.44 -26.03
N TYR A 29 1.15 13.49 -26.86
CA TYR A 29 1.35 13.70 -28.29
C TYR A 29 0.06 13.55 -29.13
N HIS A 30 -1.10 13.46 -28.46
CA HIS A 30 -2.44 13.38 -29.03
C HIS A 30 -3.45 13.98 -28.05
N GLU A 31 -4.32 14.90 -28.50
CA GLU A 31 -5.19 15.68 -27.60
C GLU A 31 -6.14 14.80 -26.76
N ASP A 32 -6.74 13.77 -27.37
CA ASP A 32 -7.62 12.81 -26.66
C ASP A 32 -6.95 12.07 -25.49
N LEU A 33 -5.62 12.09 -25.40
CA LEU A 33 -4.87 11.48 -24.30
C LEU A 33 -4.55 12.45 -23.18
N ARG A 34 -4.99 13.72 -23.29
CA ARG A 34 -4.80 14.71 -22.24
C ARG A 34 -5.32 14.25 -20.87
N PRO A 35 -6.52 13.66 -20.75
CA PRO A 35 -6.99 13.16 -19.45
C PRO A 35 -6.13 12.04 -18.88
N LEU A 36 -5.55 11.17 -19.73
CA LEU A 36 -4.63 10.13 -19.28
C LEU A 36 -3.31 10.74 -18.81
N ALA A 37 -2.73 11.65 -19.58
CA ALA A 37 -1.49 12.34 -19.22
C ALA A 37 -1.63 13.09 -17.89
N ASP A 38 -2.74 13.82 -17.69
CA ASP A 38 -3.02 14.54 -16.44
C ASP A 38 -3.09 13.59 -15.23
N ARG A 39 -3.71 12.40 -15.39
CA ARG A 39 -3.75 11.38 -14.32
C ARG A 39 -2.38 10.79 -14.01
N LEU A 40 -1.60 10.46 -15.04
CA LEU A 40 -0.24 9.94 -14.86
C LEU A 40 0.66 10.98 -14.19
N ASN A 41 0.54 12.24 -14.57
CA ASN A 41 1.27 13.34 -13.94
C ASN A 41 0.84 13.56 -12.48
N ALA A 42 -0.45 13.47 -12.16
CA ALA A 42 -0.92 13.51 -10.78
C ALA A 42 -0.32 12.37 -9.95
N MET A 43 -0.27 11.16 -10.51
CA MET A 43 0.37 10.01 -9.86
C MET A 43 1.88 10.24 -9.63
N LEU A 44 2.61 10.77 -10.61
CA LEU A 44 4.03 11.10 -10.44
C LEU A 44 4.25 12.17 -9.35
N ALA A 45 3.38 13.19 -9.32
CA ALA A 45 3.40 14.23 -8.29
C ALA A 45 3.12 13.65 -6.89
N ASP A 46 2.17 12.72 -6.78
CA ASP A 46 1.88 12.01 -5.52
C ASP A 46 3.07 11.15 -5.07
N ILE A 47 3.74 10.44 -5.99
CA ILE A 47 4.95 9.66 -5.69
C ILE A 47 6.08 10.58 -5.19
N GLN A 48 6.29 11.70 -5.85
CA GLN A 48 7.29 12.71 -5.46
C GLN A 48 6.97 13.30 -4.08
N ASN A 49 5.69 13.53 -3.79
CA ASN A 49 5.19 14.11 -2.53
C ASN A 49 4.62 13.05 -1.58
N ARG A 50 5.14 11.82 -1.62
CA ARG A 50 4.67 10.64 -0.86
C ARG A 50 4.42 10.86 0.63
N MET A 51 5.16 11.76 1.30
CA MET A 51 4.90 12.09 2.71
C MET A 51 3.55 12.77 2.89
N SER A 52 3.23 13.76 2.04
CA SER A 52 1.94 14.44 2.04
C SER A 52 0.81 13.46 1.71
N CYS A 53 1.02 12.57 0.73
CA CYS A 53 0.04 11.53 0.40
C CYS A 53 -0.18 10.57 1.57
N ALA A 54 0.89 10.13 2.24
CA ALA A 54 0.79 9.24 3.39
C ALA A 54 0.05 9.89 4.56
N LEU A 55 0.30 11.18 4.82
CA LEU A 55 -0.42 11.93 5.85
C LEU A 55 -1.91 12.06 5.52
N ARG A 56 -2.26 12.35 4.25
CA ARG A 56 -3.66 12.39 3.80
C ARG A 56 -4.32 11.02 4.00
N ILE A 57 -3.70 9.95 3.50
CA ILE A 57 -4.22 8.59 3.67
C ILE A 57 -4.39 8.24 5.15
N ALA A 58 -3.42 8.58 5.99
CA ALA A 58 -3.51 8.35 7.43
C ALA A 58 -4.67 9.09 8.08
N GLN A 59 -4.98 10.32 7.64
CA GLN A 59 -6.14 11.09 8.11
C GLN A 59 -7.47 10.48 7.63
N ASP A 60 -7.48 9.88 6.45
CA ASP A 60 -8.66 9.23 5.87
C ASP A 60 -8.96 7.85 6.48
N ILE A 61 -8.02 7.26 7.22
CA ILE A 61 -8.26 6.04 8.02
C ILE A 61 -9.12 6.43 9.22
N GLN A 62 -10.44 6.37 9.02
CA GLN A 62 -11.45 6.61 10.03
C GLN A 62 -11.90 5.30 10.70
N GLY A 63 -12.27 5.40 11.98
CA GLY A 63 -12.77 4.29 12.79
C GLY A 63 -11.74 3.76 13.79
N ASP A 64 -12.13 2.71 14.51
CA ASP A 64 -11.32 2.16 15.60
C ASP A 64 -10.22 1.20 15.10
N GLU A 65 -10.30 0.70 13.86
CA GLU A 65 -9.38 -0.33 13.37
C GLU A 65 -9.13 -0.31 11.83
N PRO A 66 -7.87 -0.34 11.37
CA PRO A 66 -6.66 -0.19 12.18
C PRO A 66 -6.49 1.23 12.70
N ARG A 67 -5.82 1.36 13.86
CA ARG A 67 -5.36 2.66 14.36
C ARG A 67 -4.05 3.04 13.68
N VAL A 68 -3.91 4.32 13.36
CA VAL A 68 -2.65 4.89 12.89
C VAL A 68 -1.78 5.22 14.09
N GLU A 69 -0.61 4.57 14.18
CA GLU A 69 0.37 4.83 15.25
C GLU A 69 1.36 5.93 14.85
N ALA A 70 1.80 5.90 13.60
CA ALA A 70 2.80 6.84 13.11
C ALA A 70 2.80 6.93 11.58
N VAL A 71 3.26 8.07 11.07
CA VAL A 71 3.66 8.25 9.66
C VAL A 71 5.12 8.69 9.66
N ARG A 72 6.00 7.95 8.99
CA ARG A 72 7.45 8.20 9.04
C ARG A 72 8.17 7.80 7.76
N ASN A 73 9.31 8.44 7.51
CA ASN A 73 10.28 7.91 6.55
C ASN A 73 10.84 6.61 7.12
N ALA A 74 10.70 5.51 6.39
CA ALA A 74 11.15 4.21 6.86
C ALA A 74 12.47 3.84 6.20
N GLU A 75 13.56 4.14 6.93
CA GLU A 75 14.95 3.95 6.49
C GLU A 75 15.29 2.50 6.14
N LYS A 76 14.61 1.53 6.78
CA LYS A 76 14.75 0.10 6.50
C LYS A 76 14.40 -0.28 5.05
N TRP A 77 13.68 0.58 4.33
CA TRP A 77 13.34 0.38 2.93
C TRP A 77 14.25 1.22 2.04
N GLN A 78 15.19 0.54 1.38
CA GLN A 78 16.11 1.16 0.43
C GLN A 78 15.32 1.99 -0.62
N GLY A 79 15.52 3.31 -0.62
CA GLY A 79 14.81 4.23 -1.54
C GLY A 79 13.80 5.18 -0.88
N GLY A 80 13.70 5.19 0.45
CA GLY A 80 13.06 6.26 1.21
C GLY A 80 11.54 6.20 1.29
N ALA A 81 10.94 5.00 1.30
CA ALA A 81 9.50 4.87 1.42
C ALA A 81 8.94 5.57 2.67
N VAL A 82 7.69 6.04 2.59
CA VAL A 82 6.95 6.55 3.74
C VAL A 82 6.06 5.45 4.27
N GLU A 83 6.25 5.09 5.53
CA GLU A 83 5.49 4.07 6.25
C GLU A 83 4.38 4.73 7.07
N ILE A 84 3.16 4.23 6.90
CA ILE A 84 2.03 4.40 7.82
C ILE A 84 2.01 3.14 8.70
N ALA A 85 2.40 3.29 9.96
CA ALA A 85 2.38 2.22 10.94
C ALA A 85 0.97 2.06 11.51
N LEU A 86 0.48 0.84 11.52
CA LEU A 86 -0.90 0.50 11.83
C LEU A 86 -0.95 -0.56 12.92
N THR A 87 -1.90 -0.42 13.85
CA THR A 87 -2.20 -1.42 14.88
C THR A 87 -3.64 -1.90 14.75
N PHE A 88 -3.79 -3.20 14.93
CA PHE A 88 -5.06 -3.90 15.05
C PHE A 88 -5.17 -4.43 16.49
N ALA A 89 -6.32 -5.00 16.86
CA ALA A 89 -6.50 -5.64 18.16
C ALA A 89 -5.56 -6.86 18.34
N ASP A 90 -5.45 -7.36 19.58
CA ASP A 90 -4.77 -8.62 19.89
C ASP A 90 -3.31 -8.73 19.41
N ARG A 91 -2.54 -7.63 19.39
CA ARG A 91 -1.12 -7.58 18.93
C ARG A 91 -0.94 -7.81 17.43
N ALA A 92 -2.01 -7.77 16.65
CA ALA A 92 -1.90 -7.68 15.21
C ALA A 92 -1.42 -6.28 14.82
N ARG A 93 -0.48 -6.22 13.89
CA ARG A 93 0.12 -4.97 13.44
C ARG A 93 0.35 -5.00 11.95
N ALA A 94 0.42 -3.82 11.37
CA ALA A 94 0.65 -3.67 9.95
C ALA A 94 1.48 -2.43 9.63
N ALA A 95 1.93 -2.39 8.39
CA ALA A 95 2.51 -1.20 7.80
C ALA A 95 2.00 -1.08 6.38
N LEU A 96 1.51 0.11 6.01
CA LEU A 96 1.24 0.49 4.62
C LEU A 96 2.35 1.44 4.19
N ASN A 97 3.02 1.15 3.09
CA ASN A 97 4.17 1.93 2.67
C ASN A 97 3.99 2.46 1.25
N ILE A 98 4.30 3.74 1.09
CA ILE A 98 4.28 4.44 -0.20
C ILE A 98 5.74 4.62 -0.66
N GLY A 99 6.15 3.74 -1.57
CA GLY A 99 7.49 3.72 -2.14
C GLY A 99 7.60 4.52 -3.44
N VAL A 100 8.82 4.56 -3.98
CA VAL A 100 9.14 5.20 -5.27
C VAL A 100 8.57 4.44 -6.47
N SER A 101 8.44 3.12 -6.37
CA SER A 101 8.07 2.24 -7.49
C SER A 101 6.88 1.34 -7.19
N SER A 102 6.41 1.33 -5.95
CA SER A 102 5.29 0.50 -5.50
C SER A 102 4.68 1.01 -4.21
N ILE A 103 3.45 0.58 -3.96
CA ILE A 103 2.88 0.50 -2.61
C ILE A 103 3.06 -0.92 -2.11
N TYR A 104 3.49 -1.06 -0.87
CA TYR A 104 3.62 -2.38 -0.23
C TYR A 104 3.08 -2.35 1.19
N SER A 105 2.41 -3.45 1.55
CA SER A 105 1.84 -3.65 2.87
C SER A 105 2.39 -4.90 3.51
N LEU A 106 2.53 -4.82 4.83
CA LEU A 106 3.03 -5.89 5.68
C LEU A 106 2.01 -6.11 6.78
N PHE A 107 1.70 -7.37 7.06
CA PHE A 107 0.88 -7.76 8.20
C PHE A 107 1.64 -8.79 9.02
N TYR A 108 1.66 -8.60 10.33
CA TYR A 108 2.37 -9.46 11.26
C TYR A 108 1.67 -9.51 12.61
N TYR A 109 1.89 -10.61 13.33
CA TYR A 109 1.24 -10.90 14.61
C TYR A 109 2.30 -11.26 15.64
N GLY A 110 2.39 -10.47 16.72
CA GLY A 110 3.35 -10.71 17.79
C GLY A 110 4.06 -9.44 18.26
N ASN A 111 5.08 -9.63 19.10
CA ASN A 111 5.79 -8.52 19.76
C ASN A 111 7.00 -8.01 18.97
N ASP A 112 7.42 -8.72 17.93
CA ASP A 112 8.69 -8.48 17.26
C ASP A 112 8.50 -8.28 15.74
N TYR A 113 8.93 -7.12 15.24
CA TYR A 113 8.75 -6.71 13.83
C TYR A 113 9.53 -7.62 12.87
N ASP A 114 10.65 -8.19 13.32
CA ASP A 114 11.64 -8.84 12.45
C ASP A 114 11.47 -10.36 12.34
N ASN A 115 10.72 -11.00 13.25
CA ASN A 115 10.61 -12.48 13.32
C ASN A 115 9.19 -13.02 13.11
N ALA A 116 8.21 -12.17 12.81
CA ALA A 116 6.79 -12.56 12.79
C ALA A 116 6.03 -12.16 11.51
N LEU A 117 6.73 -11.88 10.41
CA LEU A 117 6.07 -11.51 9.15
C LEU A 117 5.15 -12.64 8.68
N VAL A 118 3.84 -12.40 8.68
CA VAL A 118 2.85 -13.40 8.29
C VAL A 118 2.58 -13.29 6.79
N THR A 119 2.43 -12.08 6.27
CA THR A 119 2.07 -11.89 4.86
C THR A 119 2.39 -10.50 4.34
N THR A 120 2.52 -10.39 3.02
CA THR A 120 2.86 -9.14 2.32
C THR A 120 2.01 -8.98 1.07
N LYS A 121 1.70 -7.73 0.73
CA LYS A 121 1.07 -7.36 -0.54
C LYS A 121 1.89 -6.25 -1.19
N THR A 122 2.14 -6.37 -2.50
CA THR A 122 2.84 -5.33 -3.27
C THR A 122 2.06 -5.01 -4.54
N SER A 123 1.90 -3.73 -4.83
CA SER A 123 1.35 -3.23 -6.10
C SER A 123 2.39 -2.32 -6.74
N ARG A 124 2.95 -2.75 -7.87
CA ARG A 124 3.97 -1.99 -8.60
C ARG A 124 3.30 -0.94 -9.47
N TYR A 125 3.81 0.28 -9.48
CA TYR A 125 3.27 1.34 -10.35
C TYR A 125 3.45 1.00 -11.83
N ALA A 126 4.44 0.18 -12.18
CA ALA A 126 4.65 -0.27 -13.56
C ALA A 126 3.49 -1.11 -14.13
N ASP A 127 2.72 -1.76 -13.25
CA ASP A 127 1.62 -2.68 -13.58
C ASP A 127 0.25 -2.00 -13.47
N MET A 128 0.22 -0.69 -13.18
CA MET A 128 -1.02 0.04 -12.96
C MET A 128 -1.81 0.30 -14.24
N THR A 129 -3.10 0.52 -14.07
CA THR A 129 -4.06 0.86 -15.12
C THR A 129 -4.46 2.34 -15.05
N ALA A 130 -5.14 2.84 -16.08
CA ALA A 130 -5.56 4.25 -16.17
C ALA A 130 -6.55 4.71 -15.06
N GLY A 131 -7.11 3.75 -14.31
CA GLY A 131 -8.01 4.02 -13.18
C GLY A 131 -7.32 4.05 -11.82
N ASP A 132 -6.04 3.67 -11.76
CA ASP A 132 -5.31 3.58 -10.49
C ASP A 132 -4.74 4.94 -10.08
N SER A 133 -4.72 5.17 -8.76
CA SER A 133 -4.07 6.30 -8.09
C SER A 133 -3.41 5.80 -6.80
N ILE A 134 -2.56 6.62 -6.17
CA ILE A 134 -2.00 6.28 -4.85
C ILE A 134 -3.12 5.99 -3.84
N ASP A 135 -4.17 6.82 -3.82
CA ASP A 135 -5.29 6.66 -2.88
C ASP A 135 -6.07 5.36 -3.14
N THR A 136 -6.39 5.05 -4.40
CA THR A 136 -7.10 3.81 -4.75
C THR A 136 -6.28 2.57 -4.36
N LEU A 137 -4.98 2.58 -4.66
CA LEU A 137 -4.08 1.48 -4.29
C LEU A 137 -3.92 1.37 -2.77
N ALA A 138 -3.79 2.49 -2.06
CA ALA A 138 -3.71 2.51 -0.60
C ALA A 138 -4.98 1.94 0.04
N HIS A 139 -6.17 2.30 -0.48
CA HIS A 139 -7.44 1.77 -0.01
C HIS A 139 -7.55 0.26 -0.24
N GLN A 140 -7.17 -0.24 -1.42
CA GLN A 140 -7.14 -1.68 -1.70
C GLN A 140 -6.19 -2.43 -0.74
N HIS A 141 -5.05 -1.83 -0.42
CA HIS A 141 -4.10 -2.39 0.54
C HIS A 141 -4.65 -2.36 1.97
N LEU A 142 -5.38 -1.31 2.36
CA LEU A 142 -6.04 -1.22 3.66
C LEU A 142 -7.14 -2.29 3.82
N GLU A 143 -7.97 -2.48 2.80
CA GLU A 143 -8.99 -3.53 2.78
C GLU A 143 -8.37 -4.93 2.86
N TRP A 144 -7.25 -5.14 2.16
CA TRP A 144 -6.48 -6.37 2.28
C TRP A 144 -5.98 -6.58 3.72
N LEU A 145 -5.38 -5.56 4.36
CA LEU A 145 -4.94 -5.65 5.76
C LEU A 145 -6.10 -5.98 6.73
N ARG A 146 -7.28 -5.38 6.50
CA ARG A 146 -8.50 -5.69 7.26
C ARG A 146 -8.96 -7.14 7.05
N ALA A 147 -8.79 -7.69 5.85
CA ALA A 147 -9.09 -9.10 5.58
C ALA A 147 -8.11 -10.04 6.30
N GLU A 148 -6.81 -9.73 6.27
CA GLU A 148 -5.78 -10.51 6.99
C GLU A 148 -6.02 -10.51 8.50
N ASN A 149 -6.38 -9.36 9.09
CA ASN A 149 -6.76 -9.31 10.50
C ASN A 149 -7.99 -10.19 10.79
N ARG A 150 -9.05 -10.12 9.97
CA ARG A 150 -10.24 -10.96 10.15
C ARG A 150 -9.90 -12.46 10.09
N ALA A 151 -9.06 -12.87 9.14
CA ALA A 151 -8.61 -14.26 9.02
C ALA A 151 -7.81 -14.71 10.25
N LEU A 152 -6.91 -13.86 10.76
CA LEU A 152 -6.17 -14.12 11.99
C LEU A 152 -7.12 -14.25 13.21
N GLN A 153 -8.07 -13.34 13.38
CA GLN A 153 -9.02 -13.41 14.49
C GLN A 153 -9.86 -14.69 14.46
N GLN A 154 -10.30 -15.11 13.27
CA GLN A 154 -11.00 -16.38 13.09
C GLN A 154 -10.11 -17.56 13.52
N TYR A 155 -8.87 -17.61 13.03
CA TYR A 155 -7.91 -18.65 13.40
C TYR A 155 -7.65 -18.71 14.92
N LEU A 156 -7.46 -17.55 15.57
CA LEU A 156 -7.26 -17.48 17.02
C LEU A 156 -8.50 -17.93 17.79
N ALA A 157 -9.71 -17.58 17.33
CA ALA A 157 -10.96 -18.01 17.94
C ALA A 157 -11.14 -19.54 17.84
N GLU A 158 -10.90 -20.12 16.66
CA GLU A 158 -10.95 -21.57 16.44
C GLU A 158 -9.94 -22.31 17.34
N ARG A 159 -8.72 -21.78 17.50
CA ARG A 159 -7.73 -22.37 18.41
C ARG A 159 -8.13 -22.28 19.88
N ARG A 160 -8.71 -21.16 20.31
CA ARG A 160 -9.20 -20.98 21.69
C ARG A 160 -10.33 -21.98 21.99
N ALA A 161 -11.27 -22.15 21.04
CA ALA A 161 -12.35 -23.14 21.17
C ALA A 161 -11.80 -24.58 21.25
N ALA A 162 -10.90 -24.97 20.34
CA ALA A 162 -10.31 -26.31 20.36
C ALA A 162 -9.49 -26.60 21.63
N GLN A 163 -8.88 -25.58 22.25
CA GLN A 163 -8.18 -25.73 23.54
C GLN A 163 -9.15 -25.84 24.72
N ALA A 164 -10.30 -25.17 24.68
CA ALA A 164 -11.33 -25.27 25.70
C ALA A 164 -12.00 -26.65 25.72
N ASP A 165 -12.04 -27.34 24.57
CA ASP A 165 -12.59 -28.69 24.43
C ASP A 165 -11.64 -29.81 24.91
N LEU A 166 -10.39 -29.49 25.29
CA LEU A 166 -9.48 -30.47 25.86
C LEU A 166 -9.90 -30.77 27.32
N PRO A 167 -10.01 -32.05 27.72
CA PRO A 167 -10.32 -32.39 29.11
C PRO A 167 -9.24 -31.80 30.03
N LEU A 168 -9.67 -31.12 31.09
CA LEU A 168 -8.79 -30.65 32.17
C LEU A 168 -8.06 -31.87 32.75
N THR A 169 -6.82 -32.10 32.32
CA THR A 169 -5.91 -33.01 33.01
C THR A 169 -5.52 -32.34 34.32
N ASN A 170 -6.34 -32.56 35.36
CA ASN A 170 -5.93 -32.30 36.73
C ASN A 170 -4.74 -33.23 37.04
N PRO A 171 -3.61 -32.71 37.55
CA PRO A 171 -2.54 -33.53 38.11
C PRO A 171 -2.98 -34.25 39.40
#